data_AF-W1Y150-F1
#
_entry.id   AF-W1Y150-F1
#
_cell.length_a   1.000
_cell.length_b   1.000
_cell.length_c   1.000
_cell.angle_alpha   90.00
_cell.angle_beta   90.00
_cell.angle_gamma   90.00
#
_symmetry.space_group_name_H-M   'P 1'
#
loop_
_entity.id
_entity.type
_entity.pdbx_description
1 polymer ?
#
loop_
_entity_poly.entity_id
_entity_poly.type
_entity_poly.pdbx_seq_one_letter_code
_entity_poly.pdbx_strand_id
1 'polypeptide(L)'
;ADLPFMAYATPEQAFENAATVMRAGANMVKIEGGEWLVETVKMLTERAVPVCGHLGLTPQSVNIFGGYKVQGRGDEAGDQLLSDALALEAAGAQLLVLE
;
A
#
# COMPACT_ATOMS: atom_id res chain seq x y z
N ALA A 1 -10.76 3.35 2.75
CA ALA A 1 -11.27 2.01 2.41
C ALA A 1 -10.11 1.18 1.85
N ASP A 2 -10.08 -0.12 2.11
CA ASP A 2 -9.07 -0.99 1.51
C ASP A 2 -9.35 -1.24 0.03
N LEU A 3 -8.29 -1.31 -0.78
CA LEU A 3 -8.35 -2.06 -2.03
C LEU A 3 -8.02 -3.53 -1.71
N PRO A 4 -8.92 -4.47 -2.02
CA PRO A 4 -8.69 -5.87 -1.70
C PRO A 4 -7.60 -6.50 -2.57
N PHE A 5 -7.15 -7.69 -2.18
CA PHE A 5 -6.15 -8.48 -2.92
C PHE A 5 -6.45 -8.51 -4.42
N MET A 6 -5.41 -8.27 -5.23
CA MET A 6 -5.46 -8.18 -6.70
C MET A 6 -6.28 -7.04 -7.30
N ALA A 7 -6.91 -6.16 -6.51
CA ALA A 7 -7.61 -4.98 -7.03
C ALA A 7 -6.67 -3.83 -7.44
N TYR A 8 -5.35 -4.00 -7.30
CA TYR A 8 -4.35 -2.98 -7.59
C TYR A 8 -3.08 -3.60 -8.23
N ALA A 9 -3.25 -4.68 -9.00
CA ALA A 9 -2.16 -5.39 -9.66
C ALA A 9 -1.45 -4.55 -10.74
N THR A 10 -2.11 -3.53 -11.27
CA THR A 10 -1.55 -2.53 -12.19
C THR A 10 -2.06 -1.14 -11.78
N PRO A 11 -1.36 -0.04 -12.14
CA PRO A 11 -1.86 1.30 -11.84
C PRO A 11 -3.26 1.55 -12.40
N GLU A 12 -3.53 1.14 -13.64
CA GLU A 12 -4.84 1.31 -14.27
C GLU A 12 -5.98 0.61 -13.49
N GLN A 13 -5.75 -0.63 -13.06
CA GLN A 13 -6.70 -1.35 -12.22
C GLN A 13 -6.87 -0.69 -10.85
N ALA A 14 -5.78 -0.20 -10.25
CA ALA A 14 -5.84 0.52 -8.98
C ALA A 14 -6.69 1.79 -9.09
N PHE A 15 -6.63 2.51 -10.22
CA PHE A 15 -7.44 3.72 -10.43
C PHE A 15 -8.94 3.39 -10.48
N GLU A 16 -9.34 2.39 -11.27
CA GLU A 16 -10.76 2.03 -11.40
C GLU A 16 -11.35 1.56 -10.06
N ASN A 17 -10.60 0.72 -9.35
CA ASN A 17 -11.03 0.18 -8.06
C ASN A 17 -11.02 1.26 -6.97
N ALA A 18 -10.03 2.15 -6.97
CA ALA A 18 -10.01 3.32 -6.09
C ALA A 18 -11.20 4.25 -6.36
N ALA A 19 -11.45 4.61 -7.61
CA ALA A 19 -12.57 5.48 -7.97
C ALA A 19 -13.91 4.90 -7.50
N THR A 20 -14.08 3.57 -7.58
CA THR A 20 -15.27 2.88 -7.10
C THR A 20 -15.50 3.09 -5.60
N VAL A 21 -14.48 2.85 -4.75
CA VAL A 21 -14.63 3.02 -3.29
C VAL A 21 -14.70 4.48 -2.88
N MET A 22 -14.04 5.39 -3.60
CA MET A 22 -14.13 6.83 -3.37
C MET A 22 -15.55 7.35 -3.67
N ARG A 23 -16.15 6.92 -4.80
CA ARG A 23 -17.57 7.23 -5.13
C ARG A 23 -18.54 6.64 -4.10
N ALA A 24 -18.19 5.53 -3.46
CA ALA A 24 -18.98 4.93 -2.38
C ALA A 24 -18.81 5.64 -1.02
N GLY A 25 -18.01 6.70 -0.94
CA GLY A 25 -17.87 7.56 0.24
C GLY A 25 -16.53 7.45 0.97
N ALA A 26 -15.58 6.67 0.48
CA ALA A 26 -14.22 6.70 1.03
C ALA A 26 -13.54 8.05 0.76
N ASN A 27 -12.72 8.52 1.70
CA ASN A 27 -11.90 9.73 1.53
C ASN A 27 -10.43 9.41 1.19
N MET A 28 -10.05 8.14 1.30
CA MET A 28 -8.69 7.64 1.09
C MET A 28 -8.75 6.14 0.84
N VAL A 29 -7.81 5.62 0.05
CA VAL A 29 -7.63 4.18 -0.16
C VAL A 29 -6.40 3.65 0.58
N LYS A 30 -6.48 2.42 1.11
CA LYS A 30 -5.34 1.70 1.69
C LYS A 30 -4.93 0.56 0.75
N ILE A 31 -3.62 0.41 0.52
CA ILE A 31 -3.00 -0.64 -0.30
C ILE A 31 -1.80 -1.25 0.42
N GLU A 32 -1.59 -2.55 0.23
CA GLU A 32 -0.55 -3.34 0.91
C GLU A 32 0.66 -3.56 -0.01
N GLY A 33 1.85 -3.15 0.45
CA GLY A 33 3.10 -3.30 -0.30
C GLY A 33 4.06 -2.14 -0.09
N GLY A 34 5.34 -2.38 -0.42
CA GLY A 34 6.43 -1.40 -0.33
C GLY A 34 6.80 -0.76 -1.66
N GLU A 35 8.10 -0.70 -1.95
CA GLU A 35 8.66 0.05 -3.09
C GLU A 35 7.99 -0.22 -4.44
N TRP A 36 7.54 -1.45 -4.71
CA TRP A 36 6.88 -1.79 -5.98
C TRP A 36 5.57 -1.02 -6.24
N LEU A 37 4.98 -0.40 -5.21
CA LEU A 37 3.77 0.42 -5.32
C LEU A 37 4.05 1.90 -5.59
N VAL A 38 5.31 2.36 -5.60
CA VAL A 38 5.65 3.78 -5.74
C VAL A 38 4.99 4.45 -6.96
N GLU A 39 5.03 3.79 -8.12
CA GLU A 39 4.38 4.31 -9.33
C GLU A 39 2.85 4.40 -9.15
N THR A 40 2.22 3.37 -8.61
CA THR A 40 0.78 3.32 -8.34
C THR A 40 0.35 4.43 -7.38
N VAL A 41 1.08 4.63 -6.28
CA VAL A 41 0.80 5.68 -5.28
C VAL A 41 0.90 7.05 -5.92
N LYS A 42 1.98 7.31 -6.65
CA LYS A 42 2.18 8.59 -7.35
C LYS A 42 1.04 8.89 -8.31
N MET A 43 0.67 7.92 -9.14
CA MET A 43 -0.38 8.13 -10.13
C MET A 43 -1.77 8.29 -9.51
N LEU A 44 -2.08 7.59 -8.42
CA LEU A 44 -3.32 7.76 -7.67
C LEU A 44 -3.45 9.16 -7.08
N THR A 45 -2.39 9.65 -6.43
CA THR A 45 -2.39 10.96 -5.77
C THR A 45 -2.47 12.11 -6.78
N GLU A 46 -1.76 12.01 -7.91
CA GLU A 46 -1.91 12.92 -9.06
C GLU A 46 -3.36 12.98 -9.60
N ARG A 47 -4.13 11.90 -9.43
CA ARG A 47 -5.53 11.77 -9.87
C ARG A 47 -6.52 12.00 -8.72
N ALA A 48 -6.09 12.71 -7.68
CA ALA A 48 -6.91 13.13 -6.55
C ALA A 48 -7.45 11.97 -5.67
N VAL A 49 -6.77 10.82 -5.65
CA VAL A 49 -7.03 9.76 -4.68
C VAL A 49 -5.96 9.79 -3.59
N PRO A 50 -6.29 10.21 -2.35
CA PRO A 50 -5.41 10.07 -1.20
C PRO A 50 -5.08 8.60 -0.93
N VAL A 51 -3.82 8.30 -0.58
CA VAL A 51 -3.35 6.93 -0.33
C VAL A 51 -2.81 6.79 1.10
N CYS A 52 -3.22 5.71 1.75
CA CYS A 52 -2.61 5.14 2.94
C CYS A 52 -1.76 3.92 2.52
N GLY A 53 -0.46 3.95 2.77
CA GLY A 53 0.40 2.77 2.60
C GLY A 53 0.17 1.77 3.75
N HIS A 54 0.45 0.49 3.51
CA HIS A 54 0.44 -0.54 4.55
C HIS A 54 1.70 -1.42 4.42
N LEU A 55 2.55 -1.37 5.44
CA LEU A 55 3.83 -2.08 5.54
C LEU A 55 3.87 -2.99 6.77
N GLY A 56 4.89 -3.85 6.81
CA GLY A 56 5.03 -4.86 7.86
C GLY A 56 4.27 -6.12 7.48
N LEU A 57 3.50 -6.67 8.41
CA LEU A 57 2.63 -7.80 8.14
C LEU A 57 1.45 -7.37 7.27
N THR A 58 1.54 -7.62 5.96
CA THR A 58 0.45 -7.39 4.99
C THR A 58 -0.45 -8.63 4.85
N PRO A 59 -1.66 -8.68 5.45
CA PRO A 59 -2.47 -9.90 5.50
C PRO A 59 -2.84 -10.49 4.13
N GLN A 60 -2.90 -9.68 3.07
CA GLN A 60 -3.15 -10.18 1.71
C GLN A 60 -2.04 -11.12 1.21
N SER A 61 -0.85 -11.04 1.80
CA SER A 61 0.31 -11.89 1.50
C SER A 61 0.43 -13.12 2.41
N VAL A 62 -0.60 -13.48 3.19
CA VAL A 62 -0.56 -14.58 4.18
C VAL A 62 -0.07 -15.91 3.61
N ASN A 63 -0.39 -16.23 2.36
CA ASN A 63 0.06 -17.46 1.69
C ASN A 63 1.56 -17.45 1.37
N ILE A 64 2.12 -16.26 1.09
CA ILE A 64 3.56 -16.06 0.84
C ILE A 64 4.32 -16.10 2.15
N PHE A 65 3.78 -15.46 3.20
CA PHE A 65 4.37 -15.52 4.54
C PHE A 65 4.24 -16.91 5.19
N GLY A 66 3.27 -17.72 4.76
CA GLY A 66 2.91 -18.98 5.41
C GLY A 66 2.33 -18.75 6.80
N GLY A 67 1.45 -17.76 6.95
CA GLY A 67 0.79 -17.37 8.20
C GLY A 67 1.10 -15.94 8.67
N TYR A 68 0.44 -15.52 9.75
CA TYR A 68 0.62 -14.20 10.36
C TYR A 68 1.88 -14.17 11.23
N LYS A 69 2.95 -13.58 10.72
CA LYS A 69 4.28 -13.55 11.36
C LYS A 69 4.76 -12.11 11.48
N VAL A 70 5.42 -11.77 12.58
CA VAL A 70 6.07 -10.47 12.78
C VAL A 70 7.10 -10.22 11.67
N GLN A 71 7.03 -9.05 11.03
CA GLN A 71 7.97 -8.60 10.00
C GLN A 71 9.01 -7.62 10.57
N GLY A 72 10.06 -7.31 9.80
CA GLY A 72 11.08 -6.33 10.20
C GLY A 72 12.07 -6.81 11.29
N ARG A 73 12.26 -8.13 11.46
CA ARG A 73 13.24 -8.66 12.42
C ARG A 73 14.65 -8.70 11.83
N GLY A 74 15.59 -8.11 12.55
CA GLY A 74 16.98 -7.98 12.12
C GLY A 74 17.21 -6.74 11.26
N ASP A 75 18.45 -6.29 11.20
CA ASP A 75 18.82 -4.98 10.64
C ASP A 75 18.38 -4.86 9.17
N GLU A 76 18.66 -5.86 8.34
CA GLU A 76 18.32 -5.86 6.91
C GLU A 76 16.81 -5.70 6.66
N ALA A 77 15.97 -6.42 7.42
CA ALA A 77 14.53 -6.34 7.27
C ALA A 77 13.95 -5.02 7.82
N GLY A 78 14.57 -4.47 8.87
CA GLY A 78 14.22 -3.16 9.42
C GLY A 78 14.56 -2.02 8.45
N ASP A 79 15.75 -2.07 7.85
CA ASP A 79 16.22 -1.10 6.86
C ASP A 79 15.35 -1.13 5.60
N GLN A 80 14.94 -2.33 5.15
CA GLN A 80 14.01 -2.45 4.02
C GLN A 80 12.65 -1.82 4.33
N LEU A 81 12.07 -2.07 5.52
CA LEU A 81 10.79 -1.45 5.91
C LEU A 81 10.89 0.07 6.00
N LEU A 82 12.00 0.59 6.51
CA LEU A 82 12.25 2.03 6.56
C LEU A 82 12.37 2.62 5.14
N SER A 83 13.11 1.94 4.25
CA SER A 83 13.23 2.34 2.85
C SER A 83 11.88 2.36 2.15
N ASP A 84 11.08 1.31 2.32
CA ASP A 84 9.73 1.24 1.76
C ASP A 84 8.83 2.36 2.29
N ALA A 85 8.89 2.66 3.59
CA ALA A 85 8.09 3.73 4.20
C ALA A 85 8.43 5.09 3.60
N LEU A 86 9.73 5.40 3.48
CA LEU A 86 10.21 6.65 2.88
C LEU A 86 9.86 6.73 1.40
N ALA A 87 9.94 5.61 0.66
CA ALA A 87 9.58 5.57 -0.75
C ALA A 87 8.09 5.84 -0.98
N LEU A 88 7.21 5.26 -0.15
CA LEU A 88 5.77 5.52 -0.22
C LEU A 88 5.41 6.95 0.15
N GLU A 89 6.04 7.51 1.20
CA GLU A 89 5.88 8.92 1.57
C GLU A 89 6.29 9.83 0.41
N ALA A 90 7.48 9.63 -0.16
CA ALA A 90 7.98 10.40 -1.29
C ALA A 90 7.12 10.28 -2.56
N ALA A 91 6.44 9.14 -2.75
CA ALA A 91 5.47 8.93 -3.82
C ALA A 91 4.15 9.68 -3.61
N GLY A 92 3.88 10.19 -2.39
CA GLY A 92 2.70 10.97 -2.05
C GLY A 92 1.71 10.26 -1.14
N ALA A 93 2.05 9.11 -0.55
CA ALA A 93 1.22 8.53 0.51
C ALA A 93 1.12 9.50 1.69
N GLN A 94 -0.09 9.71 2.22
CA GLN A 94 -0.36 10.71 3.26
C GLN A 94 -0.61 10.08 4.64
N LEU A 95 -0.78 8.75 4.68
CA LEU A 95 -0.83 7.94 5.88
C LEU A 95 -0.07 6.64 5.66
N LEU A 96 0.37 6.02 6.74
CA LEU A 96 1.04 4.72 6.74
C LEU A 96 0.51 3.88 7.91
N VAL A 97 0.08 2.67 7.62
CA VAL A 97 -0.12 1.62 8.62
C VAL A 97 1.15 0.78 8.70
N LEU A 98 1.61 0.52 9.93
CA LEU A 98 2.63 -0.49 10.23
C LEU A 98 2.00 -1.56 11.11
N GLU A 99 2.04 -2.81 10.65
CA GLU A 99 1.50 -4.01 11.34
C GLU A 99 2.61 -5.02 11.69
#